data_AF-A0A504YYX6-F1
#
_entry.id   AF-A0A504YYX6-F1
#
_cell.length_a   1.000
_cell.length_b   1.000
_cell.length_c   1.000
_cell.angle_alpha   90.00
_cell.angle_beta   90.00
_cell.angle_gamma   90.00
#
_symmetry.space_group_name_H-M   'P 1'
#
loop_
_entity.id
_entity.type
_entity.pdbx_description
1 polymer ?
#
loop_
_entity_poly.entity_id
_entity_poly.type
_entity_poly.pdbx_seq_one_letter_code
_entity_poly.pdbx_strand_id
1 'polypeptide(L)'
;MHRSFTKGDKVLFSSNSYPNLIGVVVRSSSRGVEINSFVDGQEKTFLVPVENVVLDVPGSHQLDVENMILLSDLSPITILKNLRNRYTNSQIYTYIGNIVITVNPYKDLLIDGPEIMQQYFNRVISTAPPYVHLLFLNCFRHLYGLAETIYQAALHEQSDQVVVIR
;
A
#
# COMPACT_ATOMS: atom_id res chain seq x y z
N MET A 1 -23.34 -7.51 -18.13
CA MET A 1 -22.05 -8.00 -18.69
C MET A 1 -21.63 -9.19 -17.84
N HIS A 2 -21.83 -10.43 -18.30
CA HIS A 2 -21.50 -11.63 -17.52
C HIS A 2 -19.97 -11.76 -17.42
N ARG A 3 -19.40 -11.59 -16.22
CA ARG A 3 -17.98 -11.82 -15.96
C ARG A 3 -17.71 -13.32 -16.06
N SER A 4 -16.99 -13.73 -17.09
CA SER A 4 -16.55 -15.11 -17.30
C SER A 4 -15.19 -15.33 -16.64
N PHE A 5 -15.12 -16.27 -15.68
CA PHE A 5 -13.87 -16.69 -15.05
C PHE A 5 -13.27 -17.87 -15.82
N THR A 6 -11.99 -17.75 -16.17
CA THR A 6 -11.22 -18.82 -16.81
C THR A 6 -10.42 -19.61 -15.78
N LYS A 7 -10.19 -20.90 -16.07
CA LYS A 7 -9.34 -21.76 -15.25
C LYS A 7 -7.91 -21.20 -15.26
N GLY A 8 -7.35 -20.98 -14.08
CA GLY A 8 -6.02 -20.38 -13.88
C GLY A 8 -6.05 -18.91 -13.46
N ASP A 9 -7.20 -18.24 -13.49
CA ASP A 9 -7.31 -16.85 -13.06
C ASP A 9 -7.02 -16.75 -11.56
N LYS A 10 -6.15 -15.83 -11.17
CA LYS A 10 -6.04 -15.42 -9.78
C LYS A 10 -7.26 -14.57 -9.45
N VAL A 11 -7.90 -14.89 -8.33
CA VAL A 11 -9.10 -14.21 -7.90
C VAL A 11 -9.03 -13.97 -6.41
N LEU A 12 -9.59 -12.84 -5.99
CA LEU A 12 -9.88 -12.59 -4.60
C LEU A 12 -11.31 -13.02 -4.31
N PHE A 13 -11.51 -13.72 -3.21
CA PHE A 13 -12.83 -14.14 -2.77
C PHE A 13 -12.94 -14.07 -1.26
N SER A 14 -14.17 -13.94 -0.77
CA SER A 14 -14.47 -14.08 0.66
C SER A 14 -15.33 -15.32 0.88
N SER A 15 -14.93 -16.14 1.85
CA SER A 15 -15.67 -17.32 2.29
C SER A 15 -16.22 -17.09 3.70
N ASN A 16 -17.28 -17.81 4.08
CA ASN A 16 -17.96 -17.65 5.37
C ASN A 16 -17.03 -17.75 6.58
N SER A 17 -15.92 -18.48 6.46
CA SER A 17 -14.94 -18.66 7.54
C SER A 17 -13.69 -17.79 7.40
N TYR A 18 -13.45 -17.22 6.21
CA TYR A 18 -12.21 -16.50 5.89
C TYR A 18 -12.49 -15.34 4.93
N PRO A 19 -12.45 -14.08 5.40
CA PRO A 19 -12.57 -12.94 4.52
C PRO A 19 -11.28 -12.73 3.71
N ASN A 20 -11.42 -12.24 2.47
CA ASN A 20 -10.30 -11.76 1.63
C ASN A 20 -9.20 -12.78 1.32
N LEU A 21 -9.57 -14.00 0.96
CA LEU A 21 -8.63 -15.02 0.49
C LEU A 21 -8.26 -14.80 -0.98
N ILE A 22 -7.03 -15.16 -1.32
CA ILE A 22 -6.54 -15.19 -2.71
C ILE A 22 -6.44 -16.64 -3.13
N GLY A 23 -6.98 -16.96 -4.30
CA GLY A 23 -6.86 -18.29 -4.86
C GLY A 23 -6.85 -18.29 -6.38
N VAL A 24 -6.71 -19.49 -6.93
CA VAL A 24 -6.69 -19.73 -8.36
C VAL A 24 -7.97 -20.44 -8.76
N VAL A 25 -8.65 -19.94 -9.78
CA VAL A 25 -9.87 -20.56 -10.31
C VAL A 25 -9.51 -21.92 -10.90
N VAL A 26 -10.12 -22.97 -10.37
CA VAL A 26 -9.98 -24.34 -10.88
C VAL A 26 -11.02 -24.61 -11.96
N ARG A 27 -12.26 -24.16 -11.74
CA ARG A 27 -13.35 -24.26 -12.72
C ARG A 27 -14.47 -23.28 -12.39
N SER A 28 -15.17 -22.84 -13.43
CA SER A 28 -16.44 -22.12 -13.32
C SER A 28 -17.59 -23.08 -13.60
N SER A 29 -18.63 -23.02 -12.78
CA SER A 29 -19.85 -23.83 -12.91
C SER A 29 -21.08 -22.93 -12.73
N SER A 30 -22.26 -23.42 -13.11
CA SER A 30 -23.52 -22.66 -12.93
C SER A 30 -23.86 -22.36 -11.46
N ARG A 31 -23.29 -23.11 -10.51
CA ARG A 31 -23.47 -22.94 -9.06
C ARG A 31 -22.49 -21.95 -8.42
N GLY A 32 -21.45 -21.52 -9.13
CA GLY A 32 -20.38 -20.69 -8.58
C GLY A 32 -19.02 -21.00 -9.20
N VAL A 33 -17.98 -20.38 -8.64
CA VAL A 33 -16.58 -20.56 -9.05
C VAL A 33 -15.88 -21.42 -8.00
N GLU A 34 -15.23 -22.49 -8.44
CA GLU A 34 -14.33 -23.27 -7.60
C GLU A 34 -12.93 -22.68 -7.62
N ILE A 35 -12.42 -22.36 -6.43
CA ILE A 35 -11.17 -21.63 -6.24
C ILE A 35 -10.29 -22.43 -5.27
N ASN A 36 -9.06 -22.74 -5.68
CA ASN A 36 -8.07 -23.34 -4.78
C ASN A 36 -7.28 -22.24 -4.08
N SER A 37 -7.16 -22.31 -2.76
CA SER A 37 -6.43 -21.33 -1.94
C SER A 37 -5.67 -22.04 -0.82
N PHE A 38 -4.52 -21.48 -0.46
CA PHE A 38 -3.73 -21.95 0.67
C PHE A 38 -4.21 -21.29 1.95
N VAL A 39 -4.72 -22.10 2.88
CA VAL A 39 -5.19 -21.65 4.20
C VAL A 39 -4.59 -22.56 5.27
N ASP A 40 -3.95 -21.97 6.27
CA ASP A 40 -3.28 -22.70 7.37
C ASP A 40 -2.23 -23.73 6.89
N GLY A 41 -1.53 -23.42 5.80
CA GLY A 41 -0.51 -24.29 5.20
C GLY A 41 -1.06 -25.48 4.40
N GLN A 42 -2.37 -25.56 4.21
CA GLN A 42 -3.03 -26.60 3.41
C GLN A 42 -3.75 -26.00 2.21
N GLU A 43 -3.70 -26.70 1.07
CA GLU A 43 -4.56 -26.37 -0.07
C GLU A 43 -6.01 -26.75 0.24
N LYS A 44 -6.90 -25.76 0.15
CA LYS A 44 -8.34 -25.93 0.32
C LYS A 44 -9.06 -25.38 -0.90
N THR A 45 -10.01 -26.15 -1.41
CA THR A 45 -10.87 -25.71 -2.51
C THR A 45 -12.17 -25.15 -1.96
N PHE A 46 -12.53 -23.95 -2.41
CA PHE A 46 -13.72 -23.22 -2.02
C PHE A 46 -14.67 -23.09 -3.21
N LEU A 47 -15.95 -23.38 -3.00
CA LEU A 47 -17.01 -23.04 -3.96
C LEU A 47 -17.64 -21.72 -3.53
N VAL A 48 -17.47 -20.69 -4.35
CA VAL A 48 -17.89 -19.33 -4.01
C VAL A 48 -18.87 -18.82 -5.07
N PRO A 49 -20.00 -18.20 -4.68
CA PRO A 49 -20.88 -17.51 -5.63
C PRO A 49 -20.11 -16.46 -6.44
N VAL A 50 -20.38 -16.37 -7.75
CA VAL A 50 -19.69 -15.44 -8.67
C VAL A 50 -19.68 -13.99 -8.18
N GLU A 51 -20.74 -13.56 -7.49
CA GLU A 51 -20.86 -12.24 -6.87
C GLU A 51 -19.80 -11.94 -5.80
N ASN A 52 -19.30 -12.97 -5.12
CA ASN A 52 -18.29 -12.87 -4.07
C ASN A 52 -16.87 -13.14 -4.60
N VAL A 53 -16.71 -13.25 -5.92
CA VAL A 53 -15.43 -13.46 -6.59
C VAL A 53 -15.06 -12.23 -7.39
N VAL A 54 -13.98 -11.58 -6.97
CA VAL A 54 -13.39 -10.45 -7.68
C VAL A 54 -12.28 -11.00 -8.57
N LEU A 55 -12.51 -10.94 -9.88
CA LEU A 55 -11.50 -11.18 -10.91
C LEU A 55 -10.33 -10.22 -10.70
N ASP A 56 -9.11 -10.74 -10.68
CA ASP A 56 -7.91 -9.92 -10.83
C ASP A 56 -7.98 -9.27 -12.22
N VAL A 57 -8.48 -8.04 -12.27
CA VAL A 57 -8.49 -7.25 -13.51
C VAL A 57 -7.08 -6.70 -13.71
N PRO A 58 -6.55 -6.75 -14.95
CA PRO A 58 -5.14 -6.68 -15.26
C PRO A 58 -4.57 -5.30 -14.95
N GLY A 59 -3.62 -5.31 -14.04
CA GLY A 59 -2.75 -4.21 -13.67
C GLY A 59 -1.63 -4.76 -12.80
N SER A 60 -1.04 -5.88 -13.22
CA SER A 60 0.26 -6.28 -12.71
C SER A 60 1.21 -5.10 -12.87
N HIS A 61 1.97 -4.84 -11.81
CA HIS A 61 3.16 -3.97 -11.75
C HIS A 61 2.98 -2.54 -11.23
N GLN A 62 2.27 -2.36 -10.11
CA GLN A 62 2.75 -1.41 -9.10
C GLN A 62 2.34 -1.86 -7.70
N LEU A 63 2.90 -2.97 -7.27
CA LEU A 63 3.01 -3.31 -5.84
C LEU A 63 4.43 -2.92 -5.42
N ASP A 64 4.59 -2.39 -4.21
CA ASP A 64 5.75 -1.58 -3.79
C ASP A 64 5.70 -0.10 -4.22
N VAL A 65 4.51 0.50 -4.15
CA VAL A 65 4.33 1.92 -4.37
C VAL A 65 4.47 2.66 -3.05
N GLU A 66 5.35 3.64 -3.03
CA GLU A 66 5.61 4.46 -1.84
C GLU A 66 4.47 5.46 -1.55
N ASN A 67 3.79 5.97 -2.58
CA ASN A 67 2.59 6.80 -2.45
C ASN A 67 1.37 6.16 -3.13
N MET A 68 0.45 5.66 -2.32
CA MET A 68 -0.70 4.86 -2.76
C MET A 68 -1.71 5.63 -3.62
N ILE A 69 -1.64 6.96 -3.71
CA ILE A 69 -2.44 7.72 -4.70
C ILE A 69 -2.10 7.36 -6.15
N LEU A 70 -0.91 6.79 -6.37
CA LEU A 70 -0.46 6.35 -7.70
C LEU A 70 -1.02 4.97 -8.07
N LEU A 71 -1.62 4.26 -7.13
CA LEU A 71 -2.28 2.99 -7.41
C LEU A 71 -3.50 3.23 -8.30
N SER A 72 -3.70 2.33 -9.27
CA SER A 72 -4.87 2.34 -10.16
C SER A 72 -6.18 2.08 -9.42
N ASP A 73 -6.11 1.37 -8.28
CA ASP A 73 -7.24 1.05 -7.42
C ASP A 73 -6.85 1.23 -5.94
N LEU A 74 -7.62 2.04 -5.21
CA LEU A 74 -7.46 2.31 -3.77
C LEU A 74 -8.39 1.43 -2.92
N SER A 75 -8.67 0.20 -3.36
CA SER A 75 -9.43 -0.75 -2.55
C SER A 75 -8.65 -1.18 -1.29
N PRO A 76 -9.36 -1.53 -0.19
CA PRO A 76 -8.71 -2.02 1.03
C PRO A 76 -7.76 -3.20 0.78
N ILE A 77 -8.07 -4.03 -0.22
CA ILE A 77 -7.25 -5.18 -0.60
C ILE A 77 -5.95 -4.73 -1.26
N THR A 78 -6.02 -3.79 -2.21
CA THR A 78 -4.83 -3.27 -2.90
C THR A 78 -3.91 -2.55 -1.92
N ILE A 79 -4.49 -1.76 -1.00
CA ILE A 79 -3.76 -1.12 0.11
C ILE A 79 -3.05 -2.18 0.97
N LEU A 80 -3.77 -3.20 1.44
CA LEU A 80 -3.19 -4.26 2.27
C LEU A 80 -2.08 -5.03 1.53
N LYS A 81 -2.27 -5.33 0.25
CA LYS A 81 -1.24 -5.99 -0.58
C LYS A 81 0.02 -5.12 -0.69
N ASN A 82 -0.13 -3.82 -0.92
CA ASN A 82 1.00 -2.90 -1.01
C ASN A 82 1.76 -2.79 0.32
N LEU A 83 1.03 -2.60 1.43
CA LEU A 83 1.61 -2.54 2.77
C LEU A 83 2.35 -3.83 3.13
N ARG A 84 1.76 -4.99 2.85
CA ARG A 84 2.39 -6.30 3.09
C ARG A 84 3.68 -6.46 2.30
N ASN A 85 3.68 -6.05 1.03
CA ASN A 85 4.86 -6.14 0.17
C ASN A 85 5.99 -5.24 0.70
N ARG A 86 5.67 -3.98 1.01
CA ARG A 86 6.60 -3.00 1.57
C ARG A 86 7.18 -3.44 2.91
N TYR A 87 6.33 -3.96 3.80
CA TYR A 87 6.76 -4.51 5.08
C TYR A 87 7.77 -5.66 4.91
N THR A 88 7.53 -6.56 3.95
CA THR A 88 8.45 -7.66 3.63
C THR A 88 9.82 -7.14 3.16
N ASN A 89 9.83 -6.00 2.46
CA ASN A 89 11.03 -5.28 2.02
C ASN A 89 11.64 -4.36 3.10
N SER A 90 11.18 -4.45 4.35
CA SER A 90 11.60 -3.57 5.46
C SER A 90 11.35 -2.08 5.21
N GLN A 91 10.35 -1.76 4.37
CA GLN A 91 9.87 -0.41 4.10
C GLN A 91 8.63 -0.12 4.95
N ILE A 92 8.81 0.56 6.08
CA ILE A 92 7.73 0.75 7.07
C ILE A 92 6.88 1.99 6.85
N TYR A 93 7.39 2.99 6.11
CA TYR A 93 6.67 4.21 5.78
C TYR A 93 6.01 4.08 4.41
N THR A 94 4.70 4.32 4.36
CA THR A 94 3.92 4.32 3.12
C THR A 94 2.95 5.49 3.13
N TYR A 95 2.90 6.25 2.04
CA TYR A 95 2.11 7.47 1.93
C TYR A 95 0.77 7.17 1.26
N ILE A 96 -0.25 7.91 1.66
CA ILE A 96 -1.50 8.05 0.93
C ILE A 96 -1.86 9.53 0.90
N GLY A 97 -1.36 10.22 -0.13
CA GLY A 97 -1.47 11.66 -0.23
C GLY A 97 -0.68 12.34 0.88
N ASN A 98 -1.38 13.08 1.75
CA ASN A 98 -0.81 13.77 2.91
C ASN A 98 -0.82 12.94 4.20
N ILE A 99 -1.38 11.72 4.16
CA ILE A 99 -1.38 10.81 5.30
C ILE A 99 -0.18 9.87 5.17
N VAL A 100 0.48 9.59 6.29
CA VAL A 100 1.59 8.63 6.35
C VAL A 100 1.19 7.47 7.22
N ILE A 101 1.25 6.28 6.63
CA ILE A 101 1.00 5.01 7.29
C ILE A 101 2.36 4.45 7.69
N THR A 102 2.51 4.14 8.97
CA THR A 102 3.68 3.43 9.50
C THR A 102 3.27 2.06 10.02
N VAL A 103 4.05 1.03 9.71
CA VAL A 103 3.84 -0.34 10.18
C VAL A 103 4.98 -0.72 11.12
N ASN A 104 4.68 -1.12 12.35
CA ASN A 104 5.70 -1.48 13.35
C ASN A 104 6.58 -2.64 12.83
N PRO A 105 7.91 -2.44 12.65
CA PRO A 105 8.82 -3.48 12.16
C PRO A 105 9.08 -4.61 13.15
N TYR A 106 8.80 -4.43 14.44
CA TYR A 106 9.16 -5.34 15.54
C TYR A 106 10.66 -5.74 15.58
N LYS A 107 11.51 -4.97 14.88
CA LYS A 107 12.96 -5.13 14.80
C LYS A 107 13.57 -3.76 14.51
N ASP A 108 14.83 -3.58 14.89
CA ASP A 108 15.59 -2.39 14.52
C ASP A 108 15.93 -2.43 13.03
N LEU A 109 15.69 -1.30 12.34
CA LEU A 109 15.98 -1.12 10.92
C LEU A 109 17.16 -0.16 10.66
N LEU A 110 17.71 0.47 11.71
CA LEU A 110 18.78 1.47 11.62
C LEU A 110 18.43 2.66 10.71
N ILE A 111 17.15 3.05 10.65
CA ILE A 111 16.64 4.13 9.78
C ILE A 111 16.41 5.45 10.51
N ASP A 112 16.52 5.46 11.84
CA ASP A 112 16.22 6.58 12.72
C ASP A 112 17.47 7.12 13.44
N GLY A 113 18.65 6.62 13.10
CA GLY A 113 19.91 7.11 13.67
C GLY A 113 20.21 8.59 13.37
N PRO A 114 21.10 9.22 14.15
CA PRO A 114 21.48 10.63 13.99
C PRO A 114 22.11 10.92 12.62
N GLU A 115 22.83 9.96 12.05
CA GLU A 115 23.41 10.05 10.70
C GLU A 115 22.32 10.19 9.64
N ILE A 116 21.21 9.46 9.79
CA ILE A 116 20.08 9.56 8.87
C ILE A 116 19.39 10.91 9.04
N MET A 117 19.13 11.34 10.28
CA MET A 117 18.52 12.64 10.57
C MET A 117 19.28 13.80 9.92
N GLN A 118 20.61 13.79 9.99
CA GLN A 118 21.46 14.81 9.35
C GLN A 118 21.26 14.91 7.84
N GLN A 119 20.88 13.82 7.16
CA GLN A 119 20.62 13.86 5.72
C GLN A 119 19.38 14.68 5.36
N TYR A 120 18.43 14.83 6.29
CA TYR A 120 17.17 15.56 6.09
C TYR A 120 17.23 17.00 6.62
N PHE A 121 18.15 17.28 7.55
CA PHE A 121 18.27 18.57 8.21
C PHE A 121 18.58 19.73 7.24
N ASN A 122 17.87 20.86 7.39
CA ASN A 122 18.07 22.11 6.64
C ASN A 122 18.04 21.94 5.11
N ARG A 123 17.40 20.89 4.58
CA ARG A 123 17.22 20.77 3.14
C ARG A 123 16.10 21.67 2.67
N VAL A 124 16.50 22.76 2.01
CA VAL A 124 15.61 23.81 1.51
C VAL A 124 14.74 23.28 0.37
N ILE A 125 13.43 23.16 0.65
CA ILE A 125 12.41 22.87 -0.37
C ILE A 125 11.94 24.17 -1.07
N SER A 126 12.21 25.35 -0.47
CA SER A 126 11.57 26.62 -0.83
C SER A 126 12.09 27.34 -2.09
N THR A 127 13.27 27.00 -2.60
CA THR A 127 13.83 27.65 -3.81
C THR A 127 13.50 26.91 -5.11
N ALA A 128 12.83 25.76 -5.00
CA ALA A 128 12.54 24.92 -6.13
C ALA A 128 11.19 25.30 -6.76
N PRO A 129 11.10 25.40 -8.11
CA PRO A 129 9.83 25.60 -8.80
C PRO A 129 8.76 24.57 -8.36
N PRO A 130 7.46 24.89 -8.42
CA PRO A 130 6.39 24.05 -7.86
C PRO A 130 6.36 22.60 -8.40
N TYR A 131 6.82 22.37 -9.63
CA TYR A 131 6.97 21.02 -10.19
C TYR A 131 8.15 20.24 -9.58
N VAL A 132 9.24 20.93 -9.23
CA VAL A 132 10.40 20.35 -8.53
C VAL A 132 10.05 20.09 -7.07
N HIS A 133 9.20 20.91 -6.44
CA HIS A 133 8.68 20.67 -5.08
C HIS A 133 7.99 19.30 -4.97
N LEU A 134 7.13 18.94 -5.94
CA LEU A 134 6.46 17.64 -5.98
C LEU A 134 7.45 16.47 -6.13
N LEU A 135 8.50 16.64 -6.94
CA LEU A 135 9.57 15.65 -7.09
C LEU A 135 10.41 15.50 -5.81
N PHE A 136 10.68 16.59 -5.09
CA PHE A 136 11.42 16.56 -3.82
C PHE A 136 10.60 15.95 -2.68
N LEU A 137 9.31 16.26 -2.57
CA LEU A 137 8.41 15.60 -1.62
C LEU A 137 8.37 14.08 -1.82
N ASN A 138 8.52 13.62 -3.07
CA ASN A 138 8.61 12.20 -3.39
C ASN A 138 9.96 11.58 -2.94
N CYS A 139 11.05 12.35 -2.84
CA CYS A 139 12.35 11.90 -2.37
C CYS A 139 12.50 11.97 -0.84
N PHE A 140 11.67 12.78 -0.16
CA PHE A 140 11.71 12.99 1.30
C PHE A 140 10.71 12.13 2.07
N ARG A 141 10.41 10.93 1.57
CA ARG A 141 9.38 10.06 2.13
C ARG A 141 9.84 9.26 3.35
N HIS A 142 10.57 9.94 4.23
CA HIS A 142 10.95 9.51 5.57
C HIS A 142 10.34 10.46 6.62
N LEU A 143 10.16 9.98 7.86
CA LEU A 143 9.59 10.79 8.94
C LEU A 143 10.36 12.10 9.17
N TYR A 144 11.69 12.07 9.06
CA TYR A 144 12.53 13.27 9.19
C TYR A 144 12.31 14.27 8.05
N GLY A 145 12.05 13.80 6.82
CA GLY A 145 11.75 14.67 5.69
C GLY A 145 10.41 15.39 5.86
N LEU A 146 9.40 14.68 6.38
CA LEU A 146 8.12 15.29 6.77
C LEU A 146 8.31 16.35 7.86
N ALA A 147 9.03 16.01 8.92
CA ALA A 147 9.27 16.92 10.03
C ALA A 147 9.95 18.21 9.57
N GLU A 148 10.98 18.09 8.71
CA GLU A 148 11.64 19.24 8.10
C GLU A 148 10.68 20.06 7.24
N THR A 149 9.87 19.41 6.40
CA THR A 149 8.89 20.09 5.54
C THR A 149 7.88 20.89 6.36
N ILE A 150 7.35 20.31 7.42
CA ILE A 150 6.37 20.94 8.32
C ILE A 150 7.02 22.11 9.07
N TYR A 151 8.25 21.94 9.55
CA TYR A 151 8.99 22.99 10.23
C TYR A 151 9.27 24.19 9.30
N GLN A 152 9.72 23.94 8.07
CA GLN A 152 9.96 24.99 7.08
C GLN A 152 8.67 25.71 6.68
N ALA A 153 7.56 24.98 6.55
CA ALA A 153 6.24 25.57 6.31
C ALA A 153 5.82 26.50 7.46
N ALA A 154 6.00 26.07 8.72
CA ALA A 154 5.72 26.90 9.88
C ALA A 154 6.52 28.21 9.88
N LEU A 155 7.81 28.15 9.50
CA LEU A 155 8.67 29.33 9.41
C LEU A 155 8.28 30.29 8.29
N HIS A 156 7.95 29.76 7.11
CA HIS A 156 7.67 30.58 5.92
C HIS A 156 6.25 31.15 5.91
N GLU A 157 5.26 30.36 6.33
CA GLU A 157 3.85 30.73 6.29
C GLU A 157 3.36 31.42 7.58
N GLN A 158 4.20 31.47 8.63
CA GLN A 158 3.85 31.99 9.96
C GLN A 158 2.54 31.40 10.51
N SER A 159 2.31 30.12 10.25
CA SER A 159 1.11 29.39 10.63
C SER A 159 1.44 28.21 11.54
N ASP A 160 0.59 27.98 12.54
CA ASP A 160 0.73 26.85 13.45
C ASP A 160 0.50 25.53 12.69
N GLN A 161 1.41 24.57 12.87
CA GLN A 161 1.34 23.25 12.25
C GLN A 161 1.00 22.18 13.28
N VAL A 162 0.17 21.21 12.90
CA VAL A 162 -0.27 20.12 13.79
C VAL A 162 -0.08 18.78 13.10
N VAL A 163 0.58 17.85 13.80
CA VAL A 163 0.68 16.44 13.39
C VAL A 163 -0.19 15.60 14.31
N VAL A 164 -1.11 14.83 13.71
CA VAL A 164 -2.02 13.93 14.46
C VAL A 164 -1.59 12.49 14.22
N ILE A 165 -1.18 11.81 15.29
CA ILE A 165 -0.85 10.38 15.28
C ILE A 165 -2.06 9.63 15.86
N ARG A 166 -2.50 8.57 15.18
CA ARG A 166 -3.63 7.72 15.58
C ARG A 166 -3.25 6.25 15.57
#